data_AF-A0A847PUX7-F1
#
_entry.id   AF-A0A847PUX7-F1
#
_cell.length_a   1.000
_cell.length_b   1.000
_cell.length_c   1.000
_cell.angle_alpha   90.00
_cell.angle_beta   90.00
_cell.angle_gamma   90.00
#
_symmetry.space_group_name_H-M   'P 1'
#
loop_
_entity.id
_entity.type
_entity.pdbx_description
1 polymer ?
#
loop_
_entity_poly.entity_id
_entity_poly.type
_entity_poly.pdbx_seq_one_letter_code
_entity_poly.pdbx_strand_id
1 'polypeptide(L)'
;MRSAKNQLEKKETLARQAVADRQEAEVLLNQERIRTQTLSHELEAIRTESEGKLKFRGIETLSPQAVQAYLSKLKSFHASAGDLLTVYLPPDTRLSGVLSEKVLELVGEETRTLLDRLDPETGLVLFYDLHRMVCEAIAPPIPINSPAWQLGHSFEVSLLEENLSKDYRMLVLVLHAGESFIGFAPDGRVFEIDELIRSSVKEKHSKGGFSQRRFERLREEDIAHHMDKVVEALDKVLEENKFIDYVFLSGDFQLIGEVRKRLPLNLEIIEKPSDIRVEKTDGEDILRTVLSSRRYLL
;
A
#
# COMPACT_ATOMS: atom_id res chain seq x y z
N MET A 1 27.22 -51.01 30.79
CA MET A 1 26.81 -51.31 29.40
C MET A 1 25.43 -50.79 28.99
N ARG A 2 24.42 -50.72 29.88
CA ARG A 2 23.06 -50.24 29.55
C ARG A 2 22.96 -48.75 29.12
N SER A 3 23.78 -47.89 29.73
CA SER A 3 23.81 -46.44 29.43
C SER A 3 24.31 -46.11 28.01
N ALA A 4 25.37 -46.78 27.55
CA ALA A 4 25.93 -46.57 26.22
C ALA A 4 24.98 -47.04 25.09
N LYS A 5 24.23 -48.13 25.34
CA LYS A 5 23.24 -48.66 24.38
C LYS A 5 22.04 -47.72 24.22
N ASN A 6 21.53 -47.17 25.33
CA ASN A 6 20.46 -46.16 25.31
C ASN A 6 20.91 -44.83 24.68
N GLN A 7 22.19 -44.45 24.82
CA GLN A 7 22.73 -43.27 24.15
C GLN A 7 22.84 -43.46 22.62
N LEU A 8 23.17 -44.67 22.17
CA LEU A 8 23.27 -45.00 20.75
C LEU A 8 21.89 -45.01 20.08
N GLU A 9 20.89 -45.64 20.71
CA GLU A 9 19.51 -45.67 20.22
C GLU A 9 18.91 -44.25 20.13
N LYS A 10 19.14 -43.40 21.15
CA LYS A 10 18.74 -41.98 21.10
C LYS A 10 19.37 -41.25 19.91
N LYS A 11 20.66 -41.48 19.65
CA LYS A 11 21.36 -40.86 18.51
C LYS A 11 20.82 -41.35 17.17
N GLU A 12 20.50 -42.64 17.03
CA GLU A 12 19.90 -43.17 15.80
C GLU A 12 18.48 -42.63 15.55
N THR A 13 17.65 -42.51 16.59
CA THR A 13 16.31 -41.89 16.45
C THR A 13 16.40 -40.43 16.05
N LEU A 14 17.36 -39.67 16.60
CA LEU A 14 17.58 -38.27 16.24
C LEU A 14 18.10 -38.12 14.81
N ALA A 15 18.97 -39.02 14.36
CA ALA A 15 19.46 -39.02 12.99
C ALA A 15 18.32 -39.28 11.99
N ARG A 16 17.42 -40.22 12.29
CA ARG A 16 16.23 -40.49 11.46
C ARG A 16 15.28 -39.29 11.45
N GLN A 17 15.03 -38.67 12.60
CA GLN A 17 14.16 -37.50 12.69
C GLN A 17 14.71 -36.32 11.87
N ALA A 18 16.01 -36.07 11.95
CA ALA A 18 16.63 -34.98 11.19
C ALA A 18 16.62 -35.20 9.67
N VAL A 19 16.74 -36.46 9.22
CA VAL A 19 16.59 -36.80 7.80
C VAL A 19 15.15 -36.55 7.35
N ALA A 20 14.17 -36.94 8.16
CA ALA A 20 12.76 -36.68 7.89
C ALA A 20 12.45 -35.17 7.84
N ASP A 21 12.93 -34.40 8.81
CA ASP A 21 12.77 -32.94 8.86
C ASP A 21 13.43 -32.25 7.66
N ARG A 22 14.61 -32.74 7.22
CA ARG A 22 15.29 -32.25 6.00
C ARG A 22 14.45 -32.54 4.76
N GLN A 23 13.91 -33.75 4.64
CA GLN A 23 13.03 -34.11 3.52
C GLN A 23 11.75 -33.27 3.52
N GLU A 24 11.15 -33.02 4.67
CA GLU A 24 9.95 -32.18 4.78
C GLU A 24 10.23 -30.72 4.40
N ALA A 25 11.36 -30.16 4.84
CA ALA A 25 11.79 -28.81 4.45
C ALA A 25 12.16 -28.73 2.95
N GLU A 26 12.79 -29.77 2.40
CA GLU A 26 13.13 -29.87 0.98
C GLU A 26 11.86 -29.98 0.11
N VAL A 27 10.82 -30.67 0.60
CA VAL A 27 9.49 -30.71 -0.02
C VAL A 27 8.82 -29.34 0.02
N LEU A 28 8.80 -28.65 1.17
CA LEU A 28 8.22 -27.31 1.30
C LEU A 28 8.94 -26.28 0.41
N LEU A 29 10.27 -26.29 0.41
CA LEU A 29 11.07 -25.42 -0.45
C LEU A 29 10.77 -25.67 -1.93
N ASN A 30 10.66 -26.94 -2.32
CA ASN A 30 10.34 -27.30 -3.69
C ASN A 30 8.90 -26.92 -4.05
N GLN A 31 7.95 -27.03 -3.12
CA GLN A 31 6.58 -26.53 -3.29
C GLN A 31 6.54 -25.02 -3.48
N GLU A 32 7.26 -24.26 -2.65
CA GLU A 32 7.34 -22.79 -2.79
C GLU A 32 8.13 -22.36 -4.03
N ARG A 33 9.17 -23.11 -4.43
CA ARG A 33 9.91 -22.86 -5.68
C ARG A 33 9.04 -23.15 -6.90
N ILE A 34 8.28 -24.24 -6.88
CA ILE A 34 7.30 -24.54 -7.92
C ILE A 34 6.23 -23.45 -7.92
N ARG A 35 5.70 -23.04 -6.76
CA ARG A 35 4.69 -21.98 -6.67
C ARG A 35 5.19 -20.65 -7.20
N THR A 36 6.41 -20.24 -6.84
CA THR A 36 7.01 -19.00 -7.35
C THR A 36 7.33 -19.08 -8.84
N GLN A 37 7.79 -20.23 -9.35
CA GLN A 37 7.94 -20.44 -10.79
C GLN A 37 6.60 -20.43 -11.52
N THR A 38 5.58 -21.08 -10.97
CA THR A 38 4.22 -21.10 -11.52
C THR A 38 3.64 -19.68 -11.52
N LEU A 39 3.71 -18.95 -10.41
CA LEU A 39 3.29 -17.55 -10.32
C LEU A 39 4.10 -16.65 -11.25
N SER A 40 5.40 -16.90 -11.41
CA SER A 40 6.25 -16.16 -12.36
C SER A 40 5.84 -16.45 -13.80
N HIS A 41 5.54 -17.70 -14.14
CA HIS A 41 5.04 -18.08 -15.46
C HIS A 41 3.61 -17.61 -15.69
N GLU A 42 2.77 -17.56 -14.67
CA GLU A 42 1.44 -16.97 -14.72
C GLU A 42 1.55 -15.45 -14.90
N LEU A 43 2.45 -14.78 -14.18
CA LEU A 43 2.73 -13.35 -14.37
C LEU A 43 3.35 -13.06 -15.73
N GLU A 44 4.26 -13.91 -16.21
CA GLU A 44 4.81 -13.81 -17.56
C GLU A 44 3.71 -14.05 -18.59
N ALA A 45 2.92 -15.11 -18.48
CA ALA A 45 1.79 -15.37 -19.37
C ALA A 45 0.75 -14.25 -19.34
N ILE A 46 0.41 -13.72 -18.16
CA ILE A 46 -0.41 -12.52 -18.01
C ILE A 46 0.27 -11.33 -18.69
N ARG A 47 1.59 -11.17 -18.58
CA ARG A 47 2.35 -10.10 -19.25
C ARG A 47 2.36 -10.28 -20.76
N THR A 48 2.57 -11.47 -21.31
CA THR A 48 2.52 -11.77 -22.75
C THR A 48 1.10 -11.65 -23.30
N GLU A 49 0.08 -12.10 -22.56
CA GLU A 49 -1.33 -11.81 -22.85
C GLU A 49 -1.64 -10.30 -22.74
N SER A 50 -0.86 -9.56 -21.95
CA SER A 50 -0.97 -8.11 -21.81
C SER A 50 -0.10 -7.32 -22.80
N GLU A 51 0.72 -7.97 -23.63
CA GLU A 51 1.49 -7.28 -24.67
C GLU A 51 0.60 -6.71 -25.78
N GLY A 52 -0.62 -7.25 -25.93
CA GLY A 52 -1.72 -6.67 -26.72
C GLY A 52 -2.71 -5.82 -25.92
N LYS A 53 -2.52 -5.65 -24.61
CA LYS A 53 -3.40 -4.83 -23.74
C LYS A 53 -2.83 -3.42 -23.63
N LEU A 54 -3.71 -2.43 -23.56
CA LEU A 54 -3.39 -1.02 -23.37
C LEU A 54 -2.40 -0.83 -22.22
N LYS A 55 -1.40 0.05 -22.34
CA LYS A 55 -0.45 0.34 -21.27
C LYS A 55 -0.57 1.80 -20.88
N PHE A 56 -0.46 2.08 -19.59
CA PHE A 56 -0.28 3.45 -19.10
C PHE A 56 0.99 4.04 -19.72
N ARG A 57 0.91 5.27 -20.21
CA ARG A 57 2.06 6.01 -20.74
C ARG A 57 3.10 6.29 -19.66
N GLY A 58 2.67 6.38 -18.40
CA GLY A 58 3.52 6.62 -17.25
C GLY A 58 2.72 6.54 -15.95
N ILE A 59 3.42 6.22 -14.87
CA ILE A 59 2.89 6.26 -13.50
C ILE A 59 3.88 7.06 -12.67
N GLU A 60 3.40 8.12 -12.04
CA GLU A 60 4.22 9.04 -11.25
C GLU A 60 3.66 9.11 -9.82
N THR A 61 4.55 9.18 -8.84
CA THR A 61 4.18 9.51 -7.46
C THR A 61 4.54 10.97 -7.22
N LEU A 62 3.54 11.77 -6.85
CA LEU A 62 3.67 13.21 -6.64
C LEU A 62 3.55 13.51 -5.15
N SER A 63 4.55 14.19 -4.58
CA SER A 63 4.46 14.71 -3.21
C SER A 63 3.34 15.76 -3.09
N PRO A 64 2.86 16.09 -1.87
CA PRO A 64 1.81 17.09 -1.67
C PRO A 64 2.09 18.43 -2.40
N GLN A 65 3.32 18.95 -2.31
CA GLN A 65 3.70 20.19 -2.98
C GLN A 65 3.75 20.01 -4.51
N ALA A 66 4.21 18.86 -5.00
CA ALA A 66 4.26 18.56 -6.43
C ALA A 66 2.86 18.46 -7.05
N VAL A 67 1.90 17.85 -6.34
CA VAL A 67 0.49 17.78 -6.77
C VAL A 67 -0.11 19.18 -6.83
N GLN A 68 0.06 20.01 -5.80
CA GLN A 68 -0.47 21.38 -5.81
C GLN A 68 0.10 22.22 -6.97
N ALA A 69 1.41 22.12 -7.21
CA ALA A 69 2.04 22.77 -8.35
C ALA A 69 1.53 22.21 -9.69
N TYR A 70 1.19 20.93 -9.73
CA TYR A 70 0.61 20.28 -10.89
C TYR A 70 -0.82 20.73 -11.18
N LEU A 71 -1.69 20.75 -10.16
CA LEU A 71 -3.06 21.27 -10.27
C LEU A 71 -3.10 22.73 -10.70
N SER A 72 -2.15 23.54 -10.21
CA SER A 72 -1.97 24.94 -10.66
C SER A 72 -1.70 25.03 -12.16
N LYS A 73 -0.96 24.08 -12.74
CA LYS A 73 -0.73 24.02 -14.20
C LYS A 73 -2.00 23.57 -14.92
N LEU A 74 -2.69 22.53 -14.45
CA LEU A 74 -3.96 22.09 -15.03
C LEU A 74 -5.00 23.20 -15.08
N LYS A 75 -5.10 23.98 -14.00
CA LYS A 75 -5.99 25.15 -13.90
C LYS A 75 -5.70 26.24 -14.94
N SER A 76 -4.48 26.30 -15.46
CA SER A 76 -4.10 27.25 -16.51
C SER A 76 -4.52 26.83 -17.92
N PHE A 77 -4.94 25.57 -18.11
CA PHE A 77 -5.48 25.14 -19.40
C PHE A 77 -6.83 25.81 -19.65
N HIS A 78 -6.94 26.39 -20.84
CA HIS A 78 -8.17 27.01 -21.31
C HIS A 78 -8.44 26.60 -22.74
N ALA A 79 -9.64 26.09 -22.98
CA ALA A 79 -10.07 25.65 -24.30
C ALA A 79 -11.39 26.33 -24.69
N SER A 80 -11.34 27.04 -25.82
CA SER A 80 -12.43 27.91 -26.28
C SER A 80 -13.73 27.14 -26.56
N ALA A 81 -13.63 25.85 -26.87
CA ALA A 81 -14.77 25.00 -27.22
C ALA A 81 -15.47 24.37 -26.01
N GLY A 82 -14.87 24.43 -24.82
CA GLY A 82 -15.45 23.82 -23.61
C GLY A 82 -15.29 22.30 -23.57
N ASP A 83 -14.16 21.79 -24.05
CA ASP A 83 -13.82 20.39 -24.27
C ASP A 83 -12.91 19.79 -23.19
N LEU A 84 -12.80 20.44 -22.03
CA LEU A 84 -12.04 19.94 -20.89
C LEU A 84 -12.98 19.29 -19.86
N LEU A 85 -12.83 17.97 -19.69
CA LEU A 85 -13.61 17.14 -18.77
C LEU A 85 -12.80 16.86 -17.50
N THR A 86 -13.36 17.21 -16.34
CA THR A 86 -12.94 16.67 -15.05
C THR A 86 -13.99 15.69 -14.54
N VAL A 87 -13.58 14.52 -14.03
CA VAL A 87 -14.46 13.56 -13.36
C VAL A 87 -13.86 13.13 -12.03
N TYR A 88 -14.63 13.28 -10.95
CA TYR A 88 -14.33 12.77 -9.63
C TYR A 88 -15.04 11.43 -9.44
N LEU A 89 -14.24 10.39 -9.23
CA LEU A 89 -14.66 9.01 -9.05
C LEU A 89 -14.31 8.60 -7.61
N PRO A 90 -15.30 8.50 -6.70
CA PRO A 90 -15.11 7.85 -5.42
C PRO A 90 -14.60 6.41 -5.55
N PRO A 91 -14.07 5.82 -4.47
CA PRO A 91 -13.77 4.38 -4.42
C PRO A 91 -14.95 3.54 -4.92
N ASP A 92 -14.66 2.42 -5.58
CA ASP A 92 -15.66 1.47 -6.13
C ASP A 92 -16.61 2.05 -7.19
N THR A 93 -16.36 3.26 -7.71
CA THR A 93 -17.17 3.86 -8.78
C THR A 93 -16.53 3.74 -10.16
N ARG A 94 -17.38 3.72 -11.19
CA ARG A 94 -16.96 3.71 -12.60
C ARG A 94 -17.48 4.94 -13.33
N LEU A 95 -16.84 5.28 -14.44
CA LEU A 95 -17.26 6.40 -15.28
C LEU A 95 -18.73 6.31 -15.70
N SER A 96 -19.24 5.12 -16.01
CA SER A 96 -20.64 4.92 -16.39
C SER A 96 -21.65 5.18 -15.27
N GLY A 97 -21.22 5.13 -14.00
CA GLY A 97 -22.06 5.46 -12.85
C GLY A 97 -22.09 6.95 -12.52
N VAL A 98 -21.13 7.73 -13.06
CA VAL A 98 -20.97 9.16 -12.76
C VAL A 98 -21.36 10.04 -13.96
N LEU A 99 -20.98 9.63 -15.17
CA LEU A 99 -21.23 10.36 -16.41
C LEU A 99 -22.56 9.96 -17.05
N SER A 100 -23.17 10.92 -17.75
CA SER A 100 -24.26 10.62 -18.69
C SER A 100 -23.74 9.85 -19.91
N GLU A 101 -24.58 9.02 -20.55
CA GLU A 101 -24.21 8.23 -21.75
C GLU A 101 -23.57 9.09 -22.85
N LYS A 102 -24.15 10.27 -23.12
CA LYS A 102 -23.63 11.21 -24.13
C LYS A 102 -22.21 11.67 -23.86
N VAL A 103 -21.86 11.91 -22.60
CA VAL A 103 -20.51 12.37 -22.21
C VAL A 103 -19.55 11.20 -22.14
N LEU A 104 -20.02 10.03 -21.71
CA LEU A 104 -19.24 8.81 -21.66
C LEU A 104 -18.75 8.39 -23.06
N GLU A 105 -19.57 8.57 -24.10
CA GLU A 105 -19.19 8.31 -25.50
C GLU A 105 -18.04 9.20 -25.99
N LEU A 106 -17.87 10.39 -25.41
CA LEU A 106 -16.76 11.29 -25.75
C LEU A 106 -15.42 10.81 -25.17
N VAL A 107 -15.46 9.98 -24.13
CA VAL A 107 -14.27 9.36 -23.53
C VAL A 107 -13.89 8.12 -24.34
N GLY A 108 -12.65 8.10 -24.83
CA GLY A 108 -12.13 6.97 -25.61
C GLY A 108 -12.30 5.63 -24.89
N GLU A 109 -12.64 4.57 -25.64
CA GLU A 109 -12.74 3.21 -25.09
C GLU A 109 -11.44 2.76 -24.42
N GLU A 110 -10.30 3.19 -24.96
CA GLU A 110 -8.98 2.91 -24.42
C GLU A 110 -8.82 3.49 -23.01
N THR A 111 -9.17 4.77 -22.84
CA THR A 111 -9.12 5.47 -21.55
C THR A 111 -10.05 4.82 -20.54
N ARG A 112 -11.28 4.46 -20.95
CA ARG A 112 -12.24 3.74 -20.11
C ARG A 112 -11.67 2.41 -19.63
N THR A 113 -11.11 1.63 -20.55
CA THR A 113 -10.49 0.33 -20.24
C THR A 113 -9.29 0.46 -19.30
N LEU A 114 -8.49 1.52 -19.45
CA LEU A 114 -7.37 1.78 -18.54
C LEU A 114 -7.85 2.18 -17.14
N LEU A 115 -8.89 3.02 -17.05
CA LEU A 115 -9.49 3.41 -15.78
C LEU A 115 -10.16 2.24 -15.07
N ASP A 116 -10.87 1.37 -15.78
CA ASP A 116 -11.51 0.17 -15.21
C ASP A 116 -10.50 -0.84 -14.63
N ARG A 117 -9.21 -0.72 -15.00
CA ARG A 117 -8.12 -1.52 -14.44
C ARG A 117 -7.50 -0.90 -13.20
N LEU A 118 -7.81 0.36 -12.92
CA LEU A 118 -7.39 1.01 -11.69
C LEU A 118 -8.44 0.73 -10.61
N ASP A 119 -7.96 0.31 -9.44
CA ASP A 119 -8.80 0.08 -8.27
C ASP A 119 -8.16 0.77 -7.04
N PRO A 120 -8.10 2.12 -7.02
CA PRO A 120 -7.51 2.84 -5.91
C PRO A 120 -8.52 2.96 -4.76
N GLU A 121 -8.06 2.60 -3.56
CA GLU A 121 -8.83 2.68 -2.30
C GLU A 121 -9.34 4.11 -1.99
N THR A 122 -8.71 5.14 -2.58
CA THR A 122 -9.05 6.56 -2.38
C THR A 122 -9.83 7.18 -3.53
N GLY A 123 -10.12 6.43 -4.60
CA GLY A 123 -10.77 6.94 -5.80
C GLY A 123 -9.80 7.64 -6.77
N LEU A 124 -10.37 8.27 -7.80
CA LEU A 124 -9.65 8.90 -8.91
C LEU A 124 -10.26 10.25 -9.29
N VAL A 125 -9.42 11.16 -9.76
CA VAL A 125 -9.84 12.34 -10.53
C VAL A 125 -9.29 12.21 -11.94
N LEU A 126 -10.17 12.09 -12.94
CA LEU A 126 -9.82 12.08 -14.36
C LEU A 126 -9.78 13.52 -14.88
N PHE A 127 -8.69 13.87 -15.55
CA PHE A 127 -8.57 15.07 -16.38
C PHE A 127 -8.43 14.63 -17.85
N TYR A 128 -9.44 14.95 -18.66
CA TYR A 128 -9.52 14.50 -20.04
C TYR A 128 -9.91 15.65 -20.97
N ASP A 129 -9.04 15.95 -21.93
CA ASP A 129 -9.35 16.79 -23.08
C ASP A 129 -9.93 15.92 -24.21
N LEU A 130 -11.01 16.35 -24.85
CA LEU A 130 -11.64 15.59 -25.94
C LEU A 130 -10.70 15.39 -27.14
N HIS A 131 -9.73 16.30 -27.34
CA HIS A 131 -8.68 16.16 -28.35
C HIS A 131 -7.45 15.38 -27.85
N ARG A 132 -7.52 14.84 -26.62
CA ARG A 132 -6.52 14.00 -25.95
C ARG A 132 -5.14 14.65 -25.77
N MET A 133 -5.07 15.99 -25.70
CA MET A 133 -3.83 16.67 -25.29
C MET A 133 -3.51 16.39 -23.81
N VAL A 134 -4.54 16.31 -22.98
CA VAL A 134 -4.47 15.91 -21.57
C VAL A 134 -5.36 14.67 -21.39
N CYS A 135 -4.78 13.59 -20.86
CA CYS A 135 -5.47 12.34 -20.63
C CYS A 135 -4.77 11.64 -19.47
N GLU A 136 -5.27 11.86 -18.26
CA GLU A 136 -4.61 11.43 -17.05
C GLU A 136 -5.57 11.29 -15.87
N ALA A 137 -5.22 10.46 -14.90
CA ALA A 137 -5.96 10.31 -13.67
C ALA A 137 -5.05 10.52 -12.45
N ILE A 138 -5.58 11.12 -11.39
CA ILE A 138 -4.89 11.29 -10.11
C ILE A 138 -5.65 10.52 -9.04
N ALA A 139 -4.97 9.59 -8.37
CA ALA A 139 -5.43 8.98 -7.12
C ALA A 139 -4.89 9.83 -5.94
N PRO A 140 -5.75 10.57 -5.22
CA PRO A 140 -5.33 11.34 -4.05
C PRO A 140 -4.89 10.44 -2.89
N PRO A 141 -4.16 10.97 -1.89
CA PRO A 141 -3.78 10.21 -0.71
C PRO A 141 -4.95 9.92 0.23
N ILE A 142 -6.04 10.69 0.12
CA ILE A 142 -7.25 10.66 0.96
C ILE A 142 -8.46 10.40 0.04
N PRO A 143 -9.47 9.62 0.49
CA PRO A 143 -10.63 9.28 -0.31
C PRO A 143 -11.45 10.47 -0.83
N ILE A 144 -11.95 10.30 -2.06
CA ILE A 144 -12.95 11.18 -2.66
C ILE A 144 -14.34 10.69 -2.24
N ASN A 145 -15.11 11.55 -1.58
CA ASN A 145 -16.38 11.16 -0.97
C ASN A 145 -17.60 11.33 -1.87
N SER A 146 -17.50 12.08 -2.96
CA SER A 146 -18.66 12.45 -3.76
C SER A 146 -18.35 12.39 -5.25
N PRO A 147 -19.21 11.70 -6.04
CA PRO A 147 -19.07 11.70 -7.48
C PRO A 147 -19.47 13.07 -8.03
N ALA A 148 -18.64 13.60 -8.92
CA ALA A 148 -18.89 14.88 -9.57
C ALA A 148 -18.22 14.87 -10.95
N TRP A 149 -18.76 15.65 -11.89
CA TRP A 149 -18.09 15.87 -13.17
C TRP A 149 -18.43 17.23 -13.74
N GLN A 150 -17.51 17.77 -14.53
CA GLN A 150 -17.68 19.03 -15.24
C GLN A 150 -17.02 18.94 -16.60
N LEU A 151 -17.76 19.34 -17.63
CA LEU A 151 -17.23 19.59 -18.98
C LEU A 151 -17.28 21.10 -19.21
N GLY A 152 -16.14 21.72 -19.47
CA GLY A 152 -16.07 23.18 -19.59
C GLY A 152 -14.79 23.69 -20.23
N HIS A 153 -14.59 25.01 -20.13
CA HIS A 153 -13.45 25.70 -20.76
C HIS A 153 -12.13 25.51 -20.01
N SER A 154 -12.17 25.07 -18.76
CA SER A 154 -11.00 24.81 -17.91
C SER A 154 -11.27 23.57 -17.07
N PHE A 155 -10.21 22.87 -16.67
CA PHE A 155 -10.33 21.78 -15.71
C PHE A 155 -10.83 22.30 -14.36
N GLU A 156 -11.87 21.66 -13.84
CA GLU A 156 -12.30 21.84 -12.45
C GLU A 156 -11.28 21.13 -11.56
N VAL A 157 -10.63 21.84 -10.63
CA VAL A 157 -9.62 21.28 -9.72
C VAL A 157 -9.91 21.59 -8.25
N SER A 158 -10.89 22.45 -7.98
CA SER A 158 -11.10 23.04 -6.66
C SER A 158 -11.53 22.00 -5.63
N LEU A 159 -12.33 21.01 -6.02
CA LEU A 159 -12.71 19.93 -5.10
C LEU A 159 -11.48 19.07 -4.71
N LEU A 160 -10.57 18.83 -5.64
CA LEU A 160 -9.31 18.14 -5.33
C LEU A 160 -8.38 19.01 -4.48
N GLU A 161 -8.25 20.31 -4.79
CA GLU A 161 -7.46 21.27 -3.98
C GLU A 161 -7.98 21.34 -2.54
N GLU A 162 -9.30 21.38 -2.34
CA GLU A 162 -9.94 21.34 -1.02
C GLU A 162 -9.64 20.02 -0.30
N ASN A 163 -9.80 18.88 -0.97
CA ASN A 163 -9.53 17.56 -0.39
C ASN A 163 -8.07 17.43 0.09
N LEU A 164 -7.12 17.98 -0.66
CA LEU A 164 -5.68 17.95 -0.35
C LEU A 164 -5.23 18.98 0.70
N SER A 165 -6.03 20.02 0.95
CA SER A 165 -5.68 21.11 1.87
C SER A 165 -6.41 21.05 3.21
N LYS A 166 -7.46 20.23 3.30
CA LYS A 166 -8.22 19.98 4.53
C LYS A 166 -7.32 19.33 5.59
N ASP A 167 -7.49 19.81 6.82
CA ASP A 167 -6.81 19.22 7.98
C ASP A 167 -7.51 17.91 8.36
N TYR A 168 -6.72 16.86 8.52
CA TYR A 168 -7.19 15.55 8.95
C TYR A 168 -6.37 15.07 10.14
N ARG A 169 -7.03 14.42 11.09
CA ARG A 169 -6.38 13.74 12.21
C ARG A 169 -5.97 12.36 11.73
N MET A 170 -4.69 12.16 11.53
CA MET A 170 -4.16 10.96 10.89
C MET A 170 -3.26 10.19 11.83
N LEU A 171 -3.41 8.87 11.81
CA LEU A 171 -2.47 7.94 12.41
C LEU A 171 -1.71 7.23 11.29
N VAL A 172 -0.39 7.15 11.40
CA VAL A 172 0.48 6.49 10.43
C VAL A 172 1.22 5.37 11.15
N LEU A 173 1.14 4.16 10.61
CA LEU A 173 1.84 2.98 11.11
C LEU A 173 2.65 2.37 9.97
N VAL A 174 3.97 2.32 10.15
CA VAL A 174 4.87 1.59 9.25
C VAL A 174 5.40 0.38 10.03
N LEU A 175 5.04 -0.82 9.62
CA LEU A 175 5.23 -2.05 10.38
C LEU A 175 6.25 -2.96 9.70
N HIS A 176 7.43 -3.12 10.29
CA HIS A 176 8.40 -4.13 9.85
C HIS A 176 8.88 -4.99 11.01
N ALA A 177 9.33 -6.21 10.69
CA ALA A 177 9.88 -7.12 11.68
C ALA A 177 11.12 -6.53 12.39
N GLY A 178 10.91 -5.97 13.59
CA GLY A 178 11.95 -5.44 14.47
C GLY A 178 12.13 -3.93 14.43
N GLU A 179 11.54 -3.26 13.45
CA GLU A 179 11.56 -1.80 13.34
C GLU A 179 10.23 -1.28 12.79
N SER A 180 9.48 -0.59 13.64
CA SER A 180 8.20 -0.03 13.28
C SER A 180 8.13 1.43 13.67
N PHE A 181 7.30 2.19 12.98
CA PHE A 181 7.06 3.60 13.24
C PHE A 181 5.57 3.82 13.53
N ILE A 182 5.29 4.63 14.55
CA ILE A 182 3.96 5.17 14.81
C ILE A 182 4.04 6.70 14.81
N GLY A 183 3.16 7.33 14.03
CA GLY A 183 3.08 8.77 13.92
C GLY A 183 1.63 9.24 14.04
N PHE A 184 1.38 10.25 14.87
CA PHE A 184 0.07 10.92 14.93
C PHE A 184 0.20 12.38 14.50
N ALA A 185 -0.57 12.76 13.49
CA ALA A 185 -0.62 14.11 12.94
C ALA A 185 -2.05 14.66 13.10
N PRO A 186 -2.31 15.61 14.01
CA PRO A 186 -3.67 16.09 14.25
C PRO A 186 -4.24 16.98 13.13
N ASP A 187 -3.37 17.54 12.28
CA ASP A 187 -3.73 18.39 11.16
C ASP A 187 -3.25 17.84 9.81
N GLY A 188 -2.60 16.68 9.81
CA GLY A 188 -2.05 16.04 8.63
C GLY A 188 -0.81 16.74 8.05
N ARG A 189 -0.18 17.68 8.78
CA ARG A 189 0.98 18.46 8.28
C ARG A 189 2.27 18.08 8.98
N VAL A 190 2.22 17.83 10.28
CA VAL A 190 3.38 17.45 11.10
C VAL A 190 2.96 16.41 12.11
N PHE A 191 3.86 15.49 12.44
CA PHE A 191 3.64 14.56 13.56
C PHE A 191 3.83 15.29 14.89
N GLU A 192 2.79 15.30 15.74
CA GLU A 192 2.91 15.70 17.14
C GLU A 192 3.50 14.57 18.00
N ILE A 193 3.27 13.33 17.57
CA ILE A 193 3.85 12.12 18.15
C ILE A 193 4.52 11.38 17.00
N ASP A 194 5.82 11.13 17.11
CA ASP A 194 6.59 10.30 16.19
C ASP A 194 7.50 9.34 16.98
N GLU A 195 7.09 8.08 17.07
CA GLU A 195 7.83 7.08 17.83
C GLU A 195 8.38 5.98 16.92
N LEU A 196 9.70 5.81 16.99
CA LEU A 196 10.43 4.73 16.35
C LEU A 196 10.64 3.58 17.33
N ILE A 197 9.97 2.46 17.06
CA ILE A 197 9.98 1.27 17.90
C ILE A 197 11.00 0.30 17.31
N ARG A 198 12.00 -0.07 18.11
CA ARG A 198 13.06 -1.00 17.70
C ARG A 198 13.11 -2.23 18.61
N SER A 199 13.39 -3.38 18.03
CA SER A 199 13.60 -4.63 18.75
C SER A 199 14.61 -5.51 18.01
N SER A 200 15.35 -6.33 18.75
CA SER A 200 16.40 -7.18 18.20
C SER A 200 15.81 -8.43 17.53
N VAL A 201 15.09 -8.25 16.43
CA VAL A 201 14.63 -9.37 15.58
C VAL A 201 15.77 -9.76 14.66
N LYS A 202 16.24 -11.02 14.74
CA LYS A 202 17.30 -11.50 13.85
C LYS A 202 16.83 -11.52 12.40
N GLU A 203 17.70 -11.18 11.44
CA GLU A 203 17.40 -11.29 10.00
C GLU A 203 17.16 -12.75 9.55
N LYS A 204 16.50 -12.94 8.39
CA LYS A 204 16.14 -14.28 7.92
C LYS A 204 17.43 -15.01 7.55
N HIS A 205 17.78 -16.04 8.32
CA HIS A 205 18.92 -16.88 7.99
C HIS A 205 18.53 -17.88 6.90
N SER A 206 19.03 -17.68 5.68
CA SER A 206 18.79 -18.56 4.53
C SER A 206 19.65 -19.83 4.50
N LYS A 207 20.55 -20.00 5.47
CA LYS A 207 21.44 -21.17 5.55
C LYS A 207 20.74 -22.29 6.31
N GLY A 208 20.20 -23.26 5.57
CA GLY A 208 19.50 -24.41 6.16
C GLY A 208 20.39 -25.26 7.07
N GLY A 209 19.77 -25.87 8.08
CA GLY A 209 20.47 -26.73 9.04
C GLY A 209 19.60 -27.14 10.24
N PHE A 210 20.14 -28.02 11.09
CA PHE A 210 19.46 -28.61 12.26
C PHE A 210 18.87 -27.59 13.26
N SER A 211 19.40 -26.36 13.27
CA SER A 211 18.92 -25.29 14.15
C SER A 211 17.89 -24.36 13.48
N GLN A 212 17.53 -24.57 12.21
CA GLN A 212 16.69 -23.65 11.43
C GLN A 212 15.30 -23.47 12.05
N ARG A 213 14.56 -24.57 12.32
CA ARG A 213 13.24 -24.50 12.99
C ARG A 213 13.29 -23.77 14.34
N ARG A 214 14.37 -23.95 15.10
CA ARG A 214 14.58 -23.24 16.37
C ARG A 214 14.82 -21.76 16.16
N PHE A 215 15.59 -21.36 15.14
CA PHE A 215 15.82 -19.96 14.81
C PHE A 215 14.58 -19.27 14.24
N GLU A 216 13.80 -19.97 13.42
CA GLU A 216 12.52 -19.48 12.91
C GLU A 216 11.53 -19.24 14.07
N ARG A 217 11.37 -20.20 14.98
CA ARG A 217 10.54 -20.03 16.17
C ARG A 217 11.02 -18.88 17.06
N LEU A 218 12.32 -18.80 17.35
CA LEU A 218 12.86 -17.68 18.13
C LEU A 218 12.62 -16.33 17.45
N ARG A 219 12.71 -16.28 16.12
CA ARG A 219 12.40 -15.08 15.36
C ARG A 219 10.92 -14.72 15.42
N GLU A 220 10.02 -15.71 15.31
CA GLU A 220 8.57 -15.48 15.48
C GLU A 220 8.26 -14.96 16.89
N GLU A 221 8.90 -15.52 17.92
CA GLU A 221 8.80 -15.01 19.30
C GLU A 221 9.34 -13.57 19.41
N ASP A 222 10.47 -13.25 18.77
CA ASP A 222 11.02 -11.88 18.74
C ASP A 222 10.09 -10.90 18.00
N ILE A 223 9.46 -11.32 16.89
CA ILE A 223 8.49 -10.52 16.14
C ILE A 223 7.24 -10.28 16.98
N ALA A 224 6.70 -11.31 17.65
CA ALA A 224 5.56 -11.15 18.53
C ALA A 224 5.85 -10.15 19.66
N HIS A 225 7.02 -10.25 20.28
CA HIS A 225 7.44 -9.28 21.31
C HIS A 225 7.61 -7.86 20.75
N HIS A 226 8.08 -7.72 19.51
CA HIS A 226 8.12 -6.43 18.84
C HIS A 226 6.71 -5.87 18.63
N MET A 227 5.77 -6.69 18.17
CA MET A 227 4.38 -6.29 17.96
C MET A 227 3.66 -5.93 19.25
N ASP A 228 3.99 -6.56 20.37
CA ASP A 228 3.45 -6.16 21.67
C ASP A 228 3.83 -4.72 22.03
N LYS A 229 5.08 -4.31 21.76
CA LYS A 229 5.51 -2.91 21.95
C LYS A 229 4.82 -1.95 20.99
N VAL A 230 4.66 -2.35 19.73
CA VAL A 230 3.92 -1.55 18.74
C VAL A 230 2.49 -1.31 19.21
N VAL A 231 1.84 -2.34 19.76
CA VAL A 231 0.47 -2.20 20.23
C VAL A 231 0.39 -1.40 21.52
N GLU A 232 1.32 -1.53 22.45
CA GLU A 232 1.37 -0.68 23.64
C GLU A 232 1.47 0.81 23.27
N ALA A 233 2.33 1.14 22.29
CA ALA A 233 2.44 2.51 21.79
C ALA A 233 1.17 2.96 21.05
N LEU A 234 0.57 2.07 20.24
CA LEU A 234 -0.69 2.32 19.56
C LEU A 234 -1.83 2.63 20.54
N ASP A 235 -2.00 1.79 21.56
CA ASP A 235 -3.05 1.94 22.57
C ASP A 235 -2.91 3.28 23.29
N LYS A 236 -1.68 3.67 23.66
CA LYS A 236 -1.40 4.99 24.23
C LYS A 236 -1.84 6.14 23.31
N VAL A 237 -1.47 6.08 22.03
CA VAL A 237 -1.86 7.12 21.05
C VAL A 237 -3.38 7.19 20.90
N LEU A 238 -4.07 6.05 20.83
CA LEU A 238 -5.53 5.97 20.70
C LEU A 238 -6.25 6.48 21.96
N GLU A 239 -5.70 6.25 23.15
CA GLU A 239 -6.25 6.73 24.42
C GLU A 239 -6.12 8.25 24.57
N GLU A 240 -4.95 8.79 24.22
CA GLU A 240 -4.65 10.23 24.31
C GLU A 240 -5.35 11.04 23.23
N ASN A 241 -5.57 10.46 22.05
CA ASN A 241 -6.10 11.15 20.87
C ASN A 241 -7.46 10.61 20.45
N LYS A 242 -8.52 11.17 21.05
CA LYS A 242 -9.88 10.90 20.60
C LYS A 242 -10.08 11.54 19.22
N PHE A 243 -10.76 10.81 18.33
CA PHE A 243 -11.08 11.17 16.95
C PHE A 243 -9.85 11.11 16.02
N ILE A 244 -9.78 10.05 15.23
CA ILE A 244 -8.82 9.88 14.14
C ILE A 244 -9.68 9.70 12.89
N ASP A 245 -9.41 10.51 11.86
CA ASP A 245 -10.13 10.44 10.59
C ASP A 245 -9.62 9.28 9.75
N TYR A 246 -8.30 9.14 9.63
CA TYR A 246 -7.66 8.12 8.79
C TYR A 246 -6.51 7.42 9.48
N VAL A 247 -6.39 6.12 9.23
CA VAL A 247 -5.22 5.31 9.62
C VAL A 247 -4.50 4.84 8.38
N PHE A 248 -3.26 5.27 8.19
CA PHE A 248 -2.38 4.79 7.15
C PHE A 248 -1.57 3.60 7.64
N LEU A 249 -1.67 2.47 6.95
CA LEU A 249 -0.90 1.26 7.24
C LEU A 249 0.08 0.99 6.11
N SER A 250 1.32 0.67 6.45
CA SER A 250 2.37 0.28 5.50
C SER A 250 3.28 -0.77 6.11
N GLY A 251 3.91 -1.61 5.28
CA GLY A 251 4.92 -2.58 5.72
C GLY A 251 4.53 -4.04 5.52
N ASP A 252 4.94 -4.92 6.42
CA ASP A 252 4.75 -6.36 6.34
C ASP A 252 3.25 -6.73 6.43
N PHE A 253 2.71 -7.37 5.38
CA PHE A 253 1.30 -7.74 5.28
C PHE A 253 0.76 -8.54 6.48
N GLN A 254 1.56 -9.44 7.03
CA GLN A 254 1.18 -10.22 8.21
C GLN A 254 0.99 -9.33 9.45
N LEU A 255 1.87 -8.35 9.65
CA LEU A 255 1.83 -7.43 10.79
C LEU A 255 0.67 -6.44 10.65
N ILE A 256 0.44 -5.93 9.43
CA ILE A 256 -0.74 -5.12 9.10
C ILE A 256 -2.02 -5.87 9.48
N GLY A 257 -2.11 -7.15 9.12
CA GLY A 257 -3.25 -8.00 9.45
C GLY A 257 -3.46 -8.22 10.96
N GLU A 258 -2.42 -8.14 11.78
CA GLU A 258 -2.53 -8.20 13.25
C GLU A 258 -3.00 -6.88 13.85
N VAL A 259 -2.42 -5.75 13.41
CA VAL A 259 -2.79 -4.42 13.92
C VAL A 259 -4.23 -4.07 13.52
N ARG A 260 -4.63 -4.41 12.30
CA ARG A 260 -6.00 -4.18 11.81
C ARG A 260 -7.08 -4.82 12.69
N LYS A 261 -6.78 -5.95 13.36
CA LYS A 261 -7.71 -6.60 14.28
C LYS A 261 -7.87 -5.86 15.61
N ARG A 262 -6.91 -5.01 15.96
CA ARG A 262 -6.90 -4.23 17.22
C ARG A 262 -7.44 -2.81 17.03
N LEU A 263 -7.41 -2.29 15.80
CA LEU A 263 -7.98 -0.98 15.48
C LEU A 263 -9.52 -0.95 15.64
N PRO A 264 -10.10 0.16 16.13
CA PRO A 264 -11.54 0.36 16.15
C PRO A 264 -12.17 0.26 14.76
N LEU A 265 -13.36 -0.35 14.67
CA LEU A 265 -14.08 -0.60 13.41
C LEU A 265 -14.56 0.66 12.68
N ASN A 266 -14.57 1.81 13.36
CA ASN A 266 -15.06 3.07 12.81
C ASN A 266 -13.96 3.92 12.16
N LEU A 267 -12.72 3.44 12.11
CA LEU A 267 -11.61 4.15 11.48
C LEU A 267 -11.50 3.76 10.00
N GLU A 268 -11.29 4.76 9.16
CA GLU A 268 -11.02 4.54 7.75
C GLU A 268 -9.53 4.20 7.56
N ILE A 269 -9.27 3.00 7.06
CA ILE A 269 -7.91 2.45 6.90
C ILE A 269 -7.51 2.59 5.45
N ILE A 270 -6.32 3.15 5.20
CA ILE A 270 -5.73 3.30 3.87
C ILE A 270 -4.41 2.55 3.86
N GLU A 271 -4.30 1.50 3.04
CA GLU A 271 -3.07 0.73 2.92
C GLU A 271 -2.14 1.39 1.89
N LYS A 272 -0.88 1.60 2.28
CA LYS A 272 0.17 2.16 1.42
C LYS A 272 1.19 1.07 1.07
N PRO A 273 1.92 1.24 -0.05
CA PRO A 273 2.92 0.25 -0.46
C PRO A 273 4.00 0.06 0.60
N SER A 274 4.51 -1.16 0.71
CA SER A 274 5.43 -1.59 1.78
C SER A 274 6.87 -1.07 1.63
N ASP A 275 7.15 -0.13 0.72
CA ASP A 275 8.50 0.32 0.37
C ASP A 275 9.03 1.44 1.27
N ILE A 276 8.21 1.94 2.22
CA ILE A 276 8.63 2.91 3.23
C ILE A 276 9.63 2.24 4.19
N ARG A 277 10.90 2.63 4.08
CA ARG A 277 11.98 2.14 4.96
C ARG A 277 12.16 3.05 6.16
N VAL A 278 11.98 2.51 7.36
CA VAL A 278 11.98 3.32 8.59
C VAL A 278 13.40 3.77 9.00
N GLU A 279 14.44 2.97 8.75
CA GLU A 279 15.83 3.27 9.17
C GLU A 279 16.44 4.57 8.64
N LYS A 280 15.99 5.03 7.47
CA LYS A 280 16.63 6.10 6.69
C LYS A 280 15.77 7.32 6.47
N THR A 281 14.57 7.32 7.04
CA THR A 281 13.49 8.22 6.68
C THR A 281 13.05 8.89 7.97
N ASP A 282 13.15 10.22 8.03
CA ASP A 282 12.61 10.96 9.16
C ASP A 282 11.07 10.97 9.12
N GLY A 283 10.42 11.41 10.21
CA GLY A 283 8.96 11.48 10.26
C GLY A 283 8.37 12.35 9.14
N GLU A 284 9.05 13.42 8.74
CA GLU A 284 8.59 14.31 7.67
C GLU A 284 8.58 13.60 6.30
N ASP A 285 9.62 12.83 6.01
CA ASP A 285 9.72 12.02 4.81
C ASP A 285 8.65 10.91 4.77
N ILE A 286 8.35 10.26 5.91
CA ILE A 286 7.26 9.28 6.02
C ILE A 286 5.94 9.97 5.69
N LEU A 287 5.66 11.11 6.33
CA LEU A 287 4.42 11.84 6.13
C LEU A 287 4.25 12.28 4.67
N ARG A 288 5.31 12.82 4.06
CA ARG A 288 5.33 13.19 2.64
C ARG A 288 5.03 11.99 1.72
N THR A 289 5.58 10.82 2.05
CA THR A 289 5.39 9.60 1.25
C THR A 289 3.95 9.10 1.35
N VAL A 290 3.39 9.05 2.55
CA VAL A 290 2.00 8.63 2.81
C VAL A 290 0.99 9.55 2.13
N LEU A 291 1.25 10.86 2.16
CA LEU A 291 0.42 11.89 1.54
C LEU A 291 0.69 12.11 0.05
N SER A 292 1.50 11.28 -0.58
CA SER A 292 1.74 11.38 -2.02
C SER A 292 0.51 10.90 -2.81
N SER A 293 0.19 11.62 -3.89
CA SER A 293 -0.81 11.19 -4.88
C SER A 293 -0.14 10.37 -5.98
N ARG A 294 -0.88 9.43 -6.58
CA ARG A 294 -0.43 8.74 -7.79
C ARG A 294 -1.07 9.37 -9.02
N ARG A 295 -0.27 9.71 -10.01
CA ARG A 295 -0.71 10.21 -11.31
C ARG A 295 -0.48 9.13 -12.37
N TYR A 296 -1.52 8.83 -13.12
CA TYR A 296 -1.54 7.87 -14.20
C TYR A 296 -1.70 8.63 -15.51
N LEU A 297 -0.71 8.52 -16.40
CA LEU A 297 -0.82 9.01 -17.77
C LEU A 297 -1.49 7.92 -18.59
N LEU A 298 -2.72 8.19 -19.04
CA LEU A 298 -3.58 7.23 -19.73
C LEU A 298 -3.25 7.21 -21.24
#